data_AF-A0A4Y7XDE6-F1
#
_entry.id   AF-A0A4Y7XDE6-F1
#
_cell.length_a   1.000
_cell.length_b   1.000
_cell.length_c   1.000
_cell.angle_alpha   90.00
_cell.angle_beta   90.00
_cell.angle_gamma   90.00
#
_symmetry.space_group_name_H-M   'P 1'
#
loop_
_entity.id
_entity.type
_entity.pdbx_description
1 polymer ?
#
loop_
_entity_poly.entity_id
_entity_poly.type
_entity_poly.pdbx_seq_one_letter_code
_entity_poly.pdbx_strand_id
1 'polypeptide(L)'
;MTIQDHPSFAAQFQRLFIWAWLIDTGLFAGSLYSLKHHYMMLGWTLAVGFGVFTVFILGYGYYQLFNITCPNCGGLTTTQKDNAQQIWIAKCKHCNVAWNLKIGTKRID
;
A
#
# COMPACT_ATOMS: atom_id res chain seq x y z
N MET A 1 17.25 13.40 16.48
CA MET A 1 16.72 12.72 15.28
C MET A 1 16.04 13.79 14.43
N THR A 2 16.48 13.98 13.19
CA THR A 2 15.78 14.85 12.24
C THR A 2 14.69 14.05 11.55
N ILE A 3 13.47 14.60 11.51
CA ILE A 3 12.37 14.04 10.73
C ILE A 3 12.47 14.63 9.32
N GLN A 4 12.54 13.76 8.32
CA GLN A 4 12.56 14.14 6.90
C GLN A 4 11.40 13.45 6.18
N ASP A 5 10.89 14.07 5.13
CA ASP A 5 9.88 13.45 4.29
C ASP A 5 10.49 12.35 3.43
N HIS A 6 9.88 11.17 3.39
CA HIS A 6 10.32 10.13 2.48
C HIS A 6 10.11 10.59 1.03
N PRO A 7 11.15 10.60 0.18
CA PRO A 7 11.11 11.27 -1.13
C PRO A 7 10.02 10.74 -2.07
N SER A 8 9.76 9.42 -2.06
CA SER A 8 8.86 8.79 -3.03
C SER A 8 7.82 7.83 -2.46
N PHE A 9 7.88 7.48 -1.17
CA PHE A 9 7.09 6.36 -0.63
C PHE A 9 5.59 6.60 -0.73
N ALA A 10 5.11 7.77 -0.30
CA ALA A 10 3.70 8.12 -0.37
C ALA A 10 3.15 8.10 -1.81
N ALA A 11 3.90 8.67 -2.76
CA ALA A 11 3.51 8.70 -4.17
C ALA A 11 3.50 7.29 -4.79
N GLN A 12 4.49 6.45 -4.47
CA GLN A 12 4.56 5.07 -4.93
C GLN A 12 3.42 4.22 -4.35
N PHE A 13 3.17 4.36 -3.06
CA PHE A 13 2.10 3.64 -2.35
C PHE A 13 0.72 4.04 -2.86
N GLN A 14 0.45 5.34 -3.01
CA GLN A 14 -0.81 5.84 -3.58
C GLN A 14 -1.02 5.35 -5.02
N ARG A 15 0.01 5.44 -5.87
CA ARG A 15 -0.07 4.96 -7.25
C ARG A 15 -0.39 3.46 -7.29
N LEU A 16 0.28 2.67 -6.47
CA LEU A 16 0.03 1.23 -6.37
C LEU A 16 -1.41 0.93 -5.95
N PHE A 17 -1.92 1.63 -4.93
CA PHE A 17 -3.31 1.47 -4.48
C PHE A 17 -4.32 1.87 -5.55
N ILE A 18 -4.10 2.96 -6.27
CA ILE A 18 -4.98 3.40 -7.37
C ILE A 18 -5.04 2.34 -8.47
N TRP A 19 -3.87 1.84 -8.91
CA TRP A 19 -3.82 0.80 -9.95
C TRP A 19 -4.49 -0.50 -9.50
N ALA A 20 -4.24 -0.91 -8.26
CA ALA A 20 -4.86 -2.10 -7.71
C ALA A 20 -6.38 -1.96 -7.62
N TRP A 21 -6.89 -0.80 -7.19
CA TRP A 21 -8.32 -0.52 -7.14
C TRP A 21 -8.99 -0.58 -8.51
N LEU A 22 -8.34 -0.05 -9.56
CA LEU A 22 -8.85 -0.13 -10.93
C LEU A 22 -8.95 -1.57 -11.41
N ILE A 23 -7.93 -2.40 -11.12
CA ILE A 23 -7.92 -3.82 -11.48
C ILE A 23 -9.02 -4.56 -10.72
N ASP A 24 -9.14 -4.37 -9.41
CA ASP A 24 -10.16 -5.01 -8.57
C ASP A 24 -11.58 -4.65 -9.02
N THR A 25 -11.80 -3.37 -9.33
CA THR A 25 -13.09 -2.91 -9.86
C THR A 25 -13.41 -3.59 -11.20
N GLY A 26 -12.42 -3.75 -12.07
CA GLY A 26 -12.55 -4.45 -13.34
C GLY A 26 -12.88 -5.94 -13.16
N LEU A 27 -12.19 -6.63 -12.25
CA LEU A 27 -12.44 -8.04 -11.93
C LEU A 27 -13.85 -8.23 -11.36
N PHE A 28 -14.26 -7.37 -10.43
CA PHE A 28 -15.58 -7.42 -9.83
C PHE A 28 -16.70 -7.14 -10.84
N ALA A 29 -16.59 -6.05 -11.60
CA ALA A 29 -17.57 -5.70 -12.63
C ALA A 29 -17.63 -6.75 -13.74
N GLY A 30 -16.46 -7.25 -14.18
CA GLY A 30 -16.36 -8.31 -15.18
C GLY A 30 -16.97 -9.63 -14.70
N SER A 31 -16.78 -9.97 -13.43
CA SER A 31 -17.42 -11.14 -12.81
C SER A 31 -18.95 -11.02 -12.85
N LEU A 32 -19.50 -9.90 -12.36
CA LEU A 32 -20.94 -9.65 -12.35
C LEU A 32 -21.53 -9.67 -13.76
N TYR A 33 -20.86 -9.03 -14.72
CA TYR A 33 -21.28 -9.03 -16.12
C TYR A 33 -21.30 -10.44 -16.70
N SER A 34 -20.24 -11.22 -16.48
CA SER A 34 -20.13 -12.59 -16.99
C SER A 34 -21.18 -13.52 -16.40
N LEU A 35 -21.44 -13.43 -15.10
CA LEU A 35 -22.48 -14.21 -14.42
C LEU A 35 -23.88 -13.83 -14.92
N LYS A 36 -24.14 -12.54 -15.17
CA LYS A 36 -25.41 -12.06 -15.74
C LYS A 36 -25.67 -12.60 -17.15
N HIS A 37 -24.61 -12.82 -17.94
CA HIS A 37 -24.69 -13.36 -19.31
C HIS A 37 -24.49 -14.88 -19.39
N HIS A 38 -24.65 -15.60 -18.27
CA HIS A 38 -24.54 -17.06 -18.17
C HIS A 38 -23.15 -17.64 -18.46
N TYR A 39 -22.09 -16.82 -18.52
CA TYR A 39 -20.70 -17.28 -18.58
C TYR A 39 -20.19 -17.68 -17.20
N MET A 40 -20.73 -18.79 -16.65
CA MET A 40 -20.50 -19.19 -15.26
C MET A 40 -19.03 -19.41 -14.91
N MET A 41 -18.28 -20.17 -15.72
CA MET A 41 -16.85 -20.41 -15.46
C MET A 41 -16.07 -19.09 -15.42
N LEU A 42 -16.23 -18.23 -16.43
CA LEU A 42 -15.54 -16.94 -16.50
C LEU A 42 -15.90 -16.04 -15.32
N GLY A 43 -17.19 -15.96 -14.97
CA GLY A 43 -17.67 -15.15 -13.86
C GLY A 43 -17.09 -15.57 -12.51
N TRP A 44 -17.04 -16.87 -12.23
CA TRP A 44 -16.42 -17.40 -11.02
C TRP A 44 -14.90 -17.25 -11.01
N THR A 45 -14.21 -17.45 -12.13
CA THR A 45 -12.77 -17.19 -12.24
C THR A 45 -12.44 -15.73 -11.92
N LEU A 46 -13.23 -14.78 -12.44
CA LEU A 46 -13.06 -13.36 -12.15
C LEU A 46 -13.39 -13.02 -10.69
N ALA A 47 -14.41 -13.64 -10.08
CA ALA A 47 -14.74 -13.43 -8.67
C ALA A 47 -13.65 -13.94 -7.73
N VAL A 48 -13.10 -15.13 -8.01
CA VAL A 48 -11.96 -15.69 -7.26
C VAL A 48 -10.73 -14.82 -7.48
N GLY A 49 -10.49 -14.38 -8.72
CA GLY A 49 -9.42 -13.46 -9.06
C GLY A 49 -9.48 -12.17 -8.25
N PHE A 50 -10.65 -11.53 -8.17
CA PHE A 50 -10.90 -10.38 -7.31
C PHE A 50 -10.54 -10.69 -5.85
N GLY A 51 -11.12 -11.73 -5.26
CA GLY A 51 -10.85 -12.09 -3.86
C GLY A 51 -9.37 -12.32 -3.55
N VAL A 52 -8.67 -13.07 -4.41
CA VAL A 52 -7.23 -13.34 -4.24
C VAL A 52 -6.40 -12.07 -4.44
N PHE A 53 -6.73 -11.26 -5.45
CA PHE A 53 -5.99 -10.03 -5.75
C PHE A 53 -6.14 -8.98 -4.64
N THR A 54 -7.35 -8.81 -4.09
CA THR A 54 -7.60 -7.91 -2.96
C THR A 54 -6.77 -8.34 -1.74
N VAL A 55 -6.76 -9.62 -1.39
CA VAL A 55 -5.95 -10.12 -0.25
C VAL A 55 -4.46 -9.91 -0.52
N PHE A 56 -4.01 -10.19 -1.74
CA PHE A 56 -2.63 -10.00 -2.15
C PHE A 56 -2.19 -8.53 -2.04
N ILE A 57 -2.98 -7.58 -2.56
CA ILE A 57 -2.60 -6.16 -2.53
C ILE A 57 -2.60 -5.59 -1.12
N LEU A 58 -3.54 -6.01 -0.26
CA LEU A 58 -3.56 -5.61 1.15
C LEU A 58 -2.34 -6.17 1.90
N GLY A 59 -2.02 -7.45 1.69
CA GLY A 59 -0.83 -8.09 2.26
C GLY A 59 0.46 -7.45 1.78
N TYR A 60 0.55 -7.14 0.48
CA TYR A 60 1.69 -6.46 -0.11
C TYR A 60 1.85 -5.03 0.40
N GLY A 61 0.74 -4.29 0.53
CA GLY A 61 0.74 -2.93 1.11
C GLY A 61 1.18 -2.95 2.58
N TYR A 62 0.71 -3.92 3.37
CA TYR A 62 1.19 -4.14 4.73
C TYR A 62 2.70 -4.43 4.75
N TYR A 63 3.17 -5.35 3.89
CA TYR A 63 4.58 -5.66 3.78
C TYR A 63 5.44 -4.43 3.43
N GLN A 64 5.02 -3.63 2.44
CA GLN A 64 5.71 -2.39 2.08
C GLN A 64 5.76 -1.38 3.24
N LEU A 65 4.70 -1.30 4.04
CA LEU A 65 4.65 -0.40 5.19
C LEU A 65 5.72 -0.75 6.24
N PHE A 66 6.03 -2.04 6.43
CA PHE A 66 6.99 -2.52 7.44
C PHE A 66 8.40 -2.79 6.89
N ASN A 67 8.58 -2.88 5.57
CA ASN A 67 9.88 -3.13 4.92
C ASN A 67 10.31 -1.96 4.04
N ILE A 68 10.54 -0.81 4.69
CA ILE A 68 11.00 0.40 4.01
C ILE A 68 12.52 0.45 4.09
N THR A 69 13.17 0.59 2.94
CA THR A 69 14.61 0.78 2.84
C THR A 69 14.96 2.26 3.04
N CYS A 70 16.01 2.54 3.81
CA CYS A 70 16.46 3.90 4.01
C CYS A 70 17.06 4.46 2.71
N PRO A 71 16.57 5.58 2.16
CA PRO A 71 17.10 6.13 0.91
C PRO A 71 18.55 6.62 1.02
N ASN A 72 19.03 6.96 2.22
CA ASN A 72 20.41 7.45 2.42
C ASN A 72 21.45 6.34 2.55
N CYS A 73 21.11 5.22 3.21
CA CYS A 73 22.07 4.17 3.53
C CYS A 73 21.66 2.77 3.06
N GLY A 74 20.50 2.61 2.41
CA GLY A 74 19.97 1.32 1.97
C GLY A 74 19.59 0.35 3.10
N GLY A 75 19.89 0.70 4.35
CA GLY A 75 19.62 -0.13 5.52
C GLY A 75 18.13 -0.26 5.84
N LEU A 76 17.78 -1.33 6.56
CA LEU A 76 16.44 -1.57 7.05
C LEU A 76 15.97 -0.46 7.99
N THR A 77 14.73 -0.01 7.83
CA THR A 77 14.08 0.91 8.76
C THR A 77 13.05 0.16 9.62
N THR A 78 12.76 0.70 10.79
CA THR A 78 11.68 0.21 11.64
C THR A 78 10.52 1.18 11.56
N THR A 79 9.39 0.70 11.04
CA THR A 79 8.18 1.50 10.96
C THR A 79 7.48 1.55 12.31
N GLN A 80 7.15 2.75 12.76
CA GLN A 80 6.39 3.00 13.98
C GLN A 80 5.27 3.99 13.68
N LYS A 81 4.09 3.73 14.23
CA LYS A 81 3.00 4.69 14.23
C LYS A 81 3.23 5.66 15.38
N ASP A 82 3.36 6.94 15.06
CA ASP A 82 3.36 7.99 16.07
C ASP A 82 1.90 8.31 16.42
N ASN A 83 1.46 7.85 17.59
CA ASN A 83 0.08 8.06 18.05
C ASN A 83 -0.23 9.53 18.38
N ALA A 84 0.78 10.36 18.68
CA ALA A 84 0.56 11.77 18.99
C ALA A 84 0.25 12.59 17.73
N GLN A 85 0.89 12.23 16.62
CA GLN A 85 0.74 12.94 15.34
C GLN A 85 -0.13 12.19 14.32
N GLN A 86 -0.55 10.96 14.62
CA GLN A 86 -1.30 10.06 13.72
C GLN A 86 -0.59 9.82 12.37
N ILE A 87 0.74 9.85 12.38
CA ILE A 87 1.56 9.60 11.19
C ILE A 87 2.33 8.30 11.30
N TRP A 88 2.61 7.71 10.14
CA TRP A 88 3.52 6.58 10.03
C TRP A 88 4.95 7.08 9.77
N ILE A 89 5.91 6.64 10.60
CA ILE A 89 7.31 7.04 10.53
C ILE A 89 8.19 5.80 10.39
N ALA A 90 9.14 5.83 9.46
CA ALA A 90 10.18 4.81 9.32
C ALA A 90 11.50 5.31 9.92
N LYS A 91 11.97 4.69 11.01
CA LYS A 91 13.21 5.09 11.69
C LYS A 91 14.39 4.25 11.18
N CYS A 92 15.44 4.91 10.68
CA CYS A 92 16.69 4.24 10.34
C CYS A 92 17.69 4.31 11.50
N LYS A 93 18.11 3.16 12.04
CA LYS A 93 19.11 3.10 13.13
C LYS A 93 20.52 3.47 12.65
N HIS A 94 20.88 3.17 11.40
CA HIS A 94 22.21 3.46 10.84
C HIS A 94 22.41 4.96 10.59
N CYS A 95 21.44 5.61 9.97
CA CYS A 95 21.52 7.02 9.61
C CYS A 95 21.01 7.97 10.71
N ASN A 96 20.39 7.44 11.78
CA ASN A 96 19.73 8.21 12.84
C ASN A 96 18.72 9.28 12.32
N VAL A 97 18.04 8.95 11.21
CA VAL A 97 17.01 9.76 10.54
C VAL A 97 15.66 9.06 10.67
N ALA A 98 14.62 9.85 10.88
CA ALA A 98 13.24 9.40 10.86
C ALA A 98 12.57 9.88 9.57
N TRP A 99 11.99 8.97 8.81
CA TRP A 99 11.29 9.26 7.55
C TRP A 99 9.79 9.32 7.78
N ASN A 100 9.19 10.49 7.58
CA ASN A 100 7.74 10.62 7.53
C ASN A 100 7.23 9.98 6.23
N LEU A 101 6.37 8.98 6.37
CA LEU A 101 5.83 8.23 5.24
C LEU A 101 4.64 8.94 4.58
N LYS A 102 4.16 10.04 5.16
CA LYS A 102 2.95 10.79 4.76
C LYS A 102 1.71 9.91 4.58
N ILE A 103 1.67 8.81 5.33
CA ILE A 103 0.51 7.95 5.48
C ILE A 103 -0.08 8.30 6.84
N GLY A 104 -1.34 8.74 6.87
CA GLY A 104 -1.98 9.26 8.07
C GLY A 104 -3.12 10.22 7.74
N THR A 105 -3.93 10.53 8.75
CA THR A 105 -5.10 11.42 8.67
C THR A 105 -4.75 12.89 8.88
N LYS A 106 -3.56 13.18 9.41
CA LYS A 106 -3.07 14.54 9.66
C LYS A 106 -2.00 14.89 8.63
N ARG A 107 -2.20 15.98 7.88
CA ARG A 107 -1.10 16.63 7.16
C ARG A 107 -0.16 17.23 8.20
N ILE A 108 1.13 16.92 8.08
CA ILE A 108 2.16 17.72 8.72
C ILE A 108 2.55 18.73 7.65
N ASP A 109 1.97 19.91 7.77
CA ASP A 109 2.35 21.09 7.00
C ASP A 109 3.60 21.73 7.63
#